data_AF-A0A429MBW6-F1
#
_entry.id   AF-A0A429MBW6-F1
#
_cell.length_a   1.000
_cell.length_b   1.000
_cell.length_c   1.000
_cell.angle_alpha   90.00
_cell.angle_beta   90.00
_cell.angle_gamma   90.00
#
_symmetry.space_group_name_H-M   'P 1'
#
loop_
_entity.id
_entity.type
_entity.pdbx_description
1 polymer ?
#
loop_
_entity_poly.entity_id
_entity_poly.type
_entity_poly.pdbx_seq_one_letter_code
_entity_poly.pdbx_strand_id
1 'polypeptide(L)' 'QRLLFILEGYGNHILIQDHHIQISQEQLANMLTTSRQTINHELSLLEKQNIIKIAFRKIEILDIEKLKVIAQVHS' A
#
# COMPACT_ATOMS: atom_id res chain seq x y z
N GLN A 1 -3.61 -8.89 -0.81
CA GLN A 1 -5.03 -8.80 -0.44
C GLN A 1 -5.35 -7.72 0.60
N ARG A 2 -4.82 -7.79 1.83
CA ARG A 2 -5.20 -6.87 2.93
C ARG A 2 -4.85 -5.39 2.67
N LEU A 3 -3.74 -5.10 1.97
CA LEU A 3 -3.38 -3.73 1.56
C LEU A 3 -4.45 -3.12 0.65
N LEU A 4 -5.01 -3.88 -0.30
CA LEU A 4 -6.05 -3.38 -1.20
C LEU A 4 -7.37 -3.10 -0.46
N PHE A 5 -7.74 -3.92 0.53
CA PHE A 5 -8.91 -3.65 1.38
C PHE A 5 -8.76 -2.35 2.18
N ILE A 6 -7.55 -2.10 2.66
CA ILE A 6 -7.16 -0.81 3.25
C ILE A 6 -7.28 0.27 2.18
N LEU A 7 -6.72 0.11 0.99
CA LEU A 7 -6.78 1.11 -0.09
C LEU A 7 -8.19 1.39 -0.61
N GLU A 8 -9.07 0.40 -0.71
CA GLU A 8 -10.45 0.56 -1.15
C GLU A 8 -11.34 1.12 -0.03
N GLY A 9 -11.16 0.65 1.21
CA GLY A 9 -11.87 1.17 2.38
C GLY A 9 -11.41 2.59 2.78
N TYR A 10 -10.12 2.89 2.59
CA TYR A 10 -9.57 4.23 2.75
C TYR A 10 -9.76 5.09 1.51
N GLY A 11 -9.91 4.55 0.31
CA GLY A 11 -10.17 5.33 -0.89
C GLY A 11 -11.48 6.13 -0.82
N ASN A 12 -12.39 5.74 0.07
CA ASN A 12 -13.66 6.44 0.31
C ASN A 12 -13.62 7.40 1.53
N HIS A 13 -12.61 7.33 2.40
CA HIS A 13 -12.54 8.10 3.66
C HIS A 13 -11.24 8.90 3.85
N ILE A 14 -10.12 8.40 3.38
CA ILE A 14 -8.88 9.16 3.17
C ILE A 14 -8.98 9.70 1.75
N LEU A 15 -9.00 11.02 1.61
CA LEU A 15 -8.79 11.65 0.31
C LEU A 15 -7.48 11.08 -0.26
N ILE A 16 -7.58 10.15 -1.21
CA ILE A 16 -6.50 9.84 -2.14
C ILE A 16 -6.35 11.10 -2.99
N GLN A 17 -5.70 12.12 -2.41
CA GLN A 17 -5.25 13.29 -3.14
C GLN A 17 -4.08 12.80 -3.97
N ASP A 18 -4.25 12.82 -5.29
CA ASP A 18 -3.18 12.54 -6.25
C ASP A 18 -2.50 11.17 -6.11
N HIS A 19 -3.22 10.12 -5.71
CA HIS A 19 -2.65 8.78 -5.52
C HIS A 19 -1.68 8.67 -4.32
N HIS A 20 -1.69 9.62 -3.38
CA HIS A 20 -0.86 9.57 -2.17
C HIS A 20 -1.66 9.17 -0.93
N ILE A 21 -1.02 8.42 -0.04
CA ILE A 21 -1.56 7.97 1.24
C ILE A 21 -0.60 8.35 2.35
N GLN A 22 -1.09 9.15 3.30
CA GLN A 22 -0.32 9.54 4.47
C GLN A 22 -0.47 8.51 5.58
N ILE A 23 0.29 7.42 5.49
CA ILE A 23 0.37 6.40 6.53
C ILE A 23 1.82 5.98 6.77
N SER A 24 2.18 5.73 8.01
CA SER A 24 3.50 5.16 8.33
C SER A 24 3.50 3.64 8.12
N GLN A 25 4.65 3.07 7.77
CA GLN A 25 4.83 1.62 7.62
C GLN A 25 4.44 0.85 8.88
N GLU A 26 4.68 1.45 10.05
CA GLU A 26 4.34 0.87 11.35
C GLU A 26 2.83 0.81 11.57
N GLN A 27 2.11 1.89 11.23
CA GLN A 27 0.65 1.90 11.25
C GLN A 27 0.10 0.89 10.24
N LEU A 28 0.70 0.83 9.05
CA LEU A 28 0.31 -0.12 8.02
C LEU A 28 0.52 -1.58 8.48
N ALA A 29 1.63 -1.90 9.14
CA ALA A 29 1.91 -3.22 9.70
C ALA A 29 0.89 -3.61 10.78
N ASN A 30 0.58 -2.69 11.69
CA ASN A 30 -0.44 -2.90 12.72
C ASN A 30 -1.83 -3.16 12.11
N MET A 31 -2.22 -2.38 11.10
CA MET A 31 -3.49 -2.53 10.41
C MET A 31 -3.61 -3.84 9.62
N LEU A 32 -2.52 -4.27 9.01
CA LEU A 32 -2.45 -5.52 8.27
C LEU A 32 -2.19 -6.72 9.19
N THR A 33 -2.15 -6.49 10.51
CA THR A 33 -1.85 -7.48 11.55
C THR A 33 -0.63 -8.33 11.18
N THR A 34 0.44 -7.66 10.79
CA THR A 34 1.69 -8.27 10.35
C THR A 34 2.88 -7.48 10.88
N SER A 35 4.09 -7.99 10.68
CA SER A 35 5.31 -7.34 11.14
C SER A 35 5.72 -6.17 10.25
N ARG A 36 6.40 -5.17 10.82
CA ARG A 36 7.06 -4.09 10.07
C ARG A 36 8.02 -4.63 9.01
N GLN A 37 8.70 -5.73 9.29
CA GLN A 37 9.66 -6.35 8.36
C GLN A 37 8.94 -6.92 7.13
N THR A 38 7.82 -7.62 7.34
CA THR A 38 7.01 -8.17 6.26
C THR A 38 6.44 -7.06 5.38
N ILE A 39 5.92 -5.98 5.97
CA ILE A 39 5.43 -4.84 5.19
C ILE A 39 6.53 -4.15 4.41
N ASN A 40 7.70 -3.92 5.02
CA ASN A 40 8.79 -3.29 4.28
C ASN A 40 9.30 -4.15 3.14
N HIS A 41 9.27 -5.48 3.29
CA HIS A 41 9.58 -6.41 2.21
C HIS A 41 8.57 -6.30 1.07
N GLU A 42 7.28 -6.38 1.37
CA GLU A 42 6.18 -6.26 0.40
C GLU A 42 6.20 -4.90 -0.31
N LEU A 43 6.33 -3.81 0.45
CA LEU A 43 6.40 -2.45 -0.11
C LEU A 43 7.64 -2.29 -0.99
N SER A 44 8.79 -2.85 -0.62
CA SER A 44 10.01 -2.80 -1.44
C SER A 44 9.85 -3.60 -2.74
N LEU A 45 9.13 -4.72 -2.74
CA LEU A 45 8.80 -5.46 -3.97
C LEU A 45 7.92 -4.63 -4.89
N LEU A 46 6.87 -4.00 -4.35
CA LEU A 46 5.98 -3.12 -5.12
C LEU A 46 6.72 -1.88 -5.65
N GLU A 47 7.63 -1.32 -4.87
CA GLU A 47 8.49 -0.20 -5.29
C GLU A 47 9.44 -0.59 -6.42
N LYS A 48 10.08 -1.76 -6.33
CA LYS A 48 10.92 -2.31 -7.41
C LYS A 48 10.14 -2.52 -8.71
N GLN A 49 8.85 -2.84 -8.61
CA GLN A 49 7.98 -2.99 -9.77
C GLN A 49 7.41 -1.66 -10.29
N ASN A 50 7.81 -0.53 -9.70
CA ASN A 50 7.30 0.82 -10.02
C ASN A 50 5.78 0.94 -9.83
N ILE A 51 5.22 0.21 -8.86
CA ILE A 51 3.77 0.21 -8.56
C ILE A 51 3.46 1.24 -7.48
N ILE A 52 4.36 1.37 -6.51
CA ILE A 52 4.28 2.37 -5.46
C ILE A 52 5.64 3.05 -5.29
N LYS A 53 5.66 4.14 -4.54
CA LYS A 53 6.86 4.83 -4.09
C LYS A 53 6.73 5.15 -2.62
N ILE A 54 7.70 4.69 -1.85
CA ILE A 54 7.71 4.93 -0.40
C ILE A 54 8.39 6.27 -0.16
N ALA A 55 7.74 7.15 0.59
CA ALA A 55 8.34 8.39 1.05
C ALA A 55 8.09 8.59 2.56
N PHE A 56 8.66 9.63 3.15
CA PHE A 56 8.63 9.83 4.60
C PHE A 56 7.18 9.92 5.11
N ARG A 57 6.74 8.87 5.82
CA ARG A 57 5.36 8.70 6.36
C ARG A 57 4.25 8.80 5.30
N LYS A 58 4.58 8.54 4.04
CA LYS A 58 3.62 8.54 2.93
C LYS A 58 3.94 7.46 1.91
N ILE A 59 2.91 6.92 1.28
CA ILE A 59 3.00 5.94 0.21
C ILE A 59 2.32 6.57 -1.00
N GLU A 60 3.07 6.72 -2.08
CA GLU A 60 2.58 7.22 -3.36
C GLU A 60 2.29 6.02 -4.26
N ILE A 61 1.11 5.96 -4.84
CA ILE A 61 0.69 4.89 -5.74
C ILE A 61 0.98 5.38 -7.16
N LEU A 62 1.89 4.70 -7.85
CA LEU A 62 2.23 5.02 -9.23
C LEU A 62 1.29 4.31 -10.21
N ASP A 63 0.85 3.09 -9.86
CA ASP A 63 0.00 2.26 -10.71
C ASP A 63 -1.02 1.48 -9.87
N ILE A 64 -2.23 2.03 -9.76
CA ILE A 64 -3.32 1.41 -9.00
C ILE A 64 -3.86 0.15 -9.67
N GLU A 65 -3.77 0.04 -11.00
CA GLU A 65 -4.27 -1.12 -11.75
C GLU A 65 -3.38 -2.33 -11.51
N LYS A 66 -2.05 -2.17 -11.62
CA LYS A 66 -1.11 -3.25 -11.26
C LYS A 66 -1.24 -3.65 -9.79
N LEU A 67 -1.44 -2.69 -8.91
CA LEU A 67 -1.64 -2.96 -7.49
C LEU A 67 -2.89 -3.83 -7.25
N LYS A 68 -3.99 -3.55 -7.97
CA LYS A 68 -5.21 -4.37 -7.97
C LYS A 68 -4.96 -5.78 -8.51
N VAL A 69 -4.22 -5.91 -9.62
CA VAL A 69 -3.89 -7.20 -10.22
C VAL A 69 -3.05 -8.07 -9.27
N ILE A 70 -1.96 -7.53 -8.70
CA ILE A 70 -1.12 -8.29 -7.74
C ILE A 70 -1.92 -8.67 -6.50
N ALA A 71 -2.79 -7.78 -6.03
CA ALA A 71 -3.64 -8.06 -4.88
C ALA A 71 -4.68 -9.16 -5.15
N GLN A 72 -5.19 -9.27 -6.38
CA GLN A 72 -6.10 -10.34 -6.82
C GLN A 72 -5.39 -11.66 -7.07
N VAL A 73 -4.18 -11.65 -7.64
CA VAL A 73 -3.41 -12.87 -7.98
C VAL A 73 -2.95 -13.64 -6.73
N HIS A 74 -2.96 -13.02 -5.54
CA HIS A 74 -2.65 -13.68 -4.27
C HIS A 74 -3.91 -14.09 -3.48
N SER A 75 -5.01 -14.49 -4.15
CA SER A 75 -6.20 -15.08 -3.50
C SER A 75 -6.18 -16.60 -3.46
#